data_AF-A0A3D5Z811-F1
#
_entry.id   AF-A0A3D5Z811-F1
#
_cell.length_a   1.000
_cell.length_b   1.000
_cell.length_c   1.000
_cell.angle_alpha   90.00
_cell.angle_beta   90.00
_cell.angle_gamma   90.00
#
_symmetry.space_group_name_H-M   'P 1'
#
loop_
_entity.id
_entity.type
_entity.pdbx_description
1 polymer ?
#
loop_
_entity_poly.entity_id
_entity_poly.type
_entity_poly.pdbx_seq_one_letter_code
_entity_poly.pdbx_strand_id
1 'polypeptide(L)'
;MEFLDKYFDNDTIMYLNDNVPKVILEELEKEQKLVSKNISFLKDLGVSNIDNIFKNYYDMFLMDPGLFSEIFNKYDKEDLIEKLNKNLTIIEHL
;
A
#
# COMPACT_ATOMS: atom_id res chain seq x y z
N MET A 1 13.93 7.43 -3.36
CA MET A 1 13.14 6.31 -2.79
C MET A 1 13.51 5.91 -1.36
N GLU A 2 14.51 6.52 -0.71
CA GLU A 2 14.98 6.14 0.65
C GLU A 2 13.88 6.09 1.74
N PHE A 3 12.75 6.76 1.52
CA PHE A 3 11.63 6.71 2.47
C PHE A 3 10.93 5.34 2.48
N LEU A 4 10.85 4.65 1.34
CA LEU A 4 10.20 3.33 1.22
C LEU A 4 11.05 2.20 1.81
N ASP A 5 12.37 2.39 1.91
CA ASP A 5 13.30 1.45 2.55
C ASP A 5 12.98 1.22 4.03
N LYS A 6 12.23 2.15 4.66
CA LYS A 6 11.72 1.99 6.04
C LYS A 6 10.58 0.99 6.13
N TYR A 7 9.92 0.70 5.02
CA TYR A 7 8.70 -0.09 4.96
C TYR A 7 8.89 -1.42 4.26
N PHE A 8 9.81 -1.48 3.28
CA PHE A 8 10.00 -2.61 2.38
C PHE A 8 11.48 -3.01 2.27
N ASP A 9 11.72 -4.26 1.89
CA ASP A 9 13.07 -4.78 1.65
C ASP A 9 13.65 -4.34 0.30
N ASN A 10 14.96 -4.53 0.13
CA ASN A 10 15.66 -4.16 -1.10
C ASN A 10 15.07 -4.83 -2.34
N ASP A 11 14.62 -6.08 -2.25
CA ASP A 11 14.02 -6.80 -3.37
C ASP A 11 12.73 -6.12 -3.84
N THR A 12 11.90 -5.67 -2.90
CA THR A 12 10.71 -4.88 -3.20
C THR A 12 11.04 -3.53 -3.80
N ILE A 13 12.04 -2.83 -3.25
CA ILE A 13 12.46 -1.52 -3.76
C ILE A 13 13.02 -1.65 -5.18
N MET A 14 13.81 -2.67 -5.47
CA MET A 14 14.29 -2.94 -6.82
C MET A 14 13.14 -3.24 -7.78
N TYR A 15 12.18 -4.07 -7.36
CA TYR A 15 10.98 -4.33 -8.17
C TYR A 15 10.23 -3.05 -8.51
N LEU A 16 10.02 -2.16 -7.53
CA LEU A 16 9.32 -0.89 -7.76
C LEU A 16 10.08 0.00 -8.74
N ASN A 17 11.41 0.11 -8.61
CA ASN A 17 12.24 0.88 -9.55
C ASN A 17 12.15 0.36 -10.99
N ASP A 18 12.09 -0.97 -11.17
CA ASP A 18 12.12 -1.59 -12.49
C ASP A 18 10.74 -1.65 -13.16
N ASN A 19 9.66 -1.71 -12.38
CA ASN A 19 8.30 -1.98 -12.89
C ASN A 19 7.33 -0.82 -12.74
N VAL A 20 7.58 0.15 -11.87
CA VAL A 20 6.70 1.30 -11.68
C VAL A 20 7.20 2.48 -12.50
N PRO A 21 6.33 3.18 -13.25
CA PRO A 21 6.74 4.36 -14.00
C PRO A 21 7.40 5.42 -13.11
N LYS A 22 8.51 5.99 -13.59
CA LYS A 22 9.29 6.99 -12.84
C LYS A 22 8.45 8.17 -12.32
N VAL A 23 7.50 8.65 -13.11
CA VAL A 23 6.59 9.74 -12.72
C VAL A 23 5.80 9.39 -11.46
N ILE A 24 5.35 8.14 -11.34
CA ILE A 24 4.62 7.67 -10.16
C ILE A 24 5.57 7.51 -8.97
N LEU A 25 6.78 7.01 -9.19
CA LEU A 25 7.79 6.92 -8.12
C LEU A 25 8.15 8.30 -7.56
N GLU A 26 8.28 9.30 -8.43
CA GLU A 26 8.50 10.70 -8.05
C GLU A 26 7.29 11.26 -7.27
N GLU A 27 6.06 10.90 -7.65
CA GLU A 27 4.86 11.30 -6.93
C GLU A 27 4.75 10.66 -5.55
N LEU A 28 5.03 9.36 -5.43
CA LEU A 28 5.14 8.65 -4.14
C LEU A 28 6.18 9.31 -3.23
N GLU A 29 7.32 9.71 -3.80
CA GLU A 29 8.39 10.42 -3.08
C GLU A 29 8.07 11.89 -2.81
N LYS A 30 7.14 12.52 -3.53
CA LYS A 30 6.65 13.85 -3.20
C LYS A 30 5.63 13.81 -2.07
N GLU A 31 4.73 12.83 -2.12
CA GLU A 31 3.62 12.65 -1.17
C GLU A 31 3.98 11.70 -0.02
N GLN A 32 5.26 11.63 0.36
CA GLN A 32 5.81 10.69 1.37
C GLN A 32 4.97 10.61 2.65
N LYS A 33 4.50 11.77 3.15
CA LYS A 33 3.72 11.85 4.40
C LYS A 33 2.38 11.15 4.27
N LEU A 34 1.73 11.32 3.12
CA LEU A 34 0.45 10.70 2.83
C LEU A 34 0.66 9.19 2.62
N VAL A 35 1.61 8.81 1.77
CA VAL A 35 1.95 7.40 1.50
C VAL A 35 2.31 6.67 2.80
N SER A 36 3.13 7.29 3.65
CA SER A 36 3.51 6.75 4.95
C SER A 36 2.31 6.51 5.88
N LYS A 37 1.32 7.40 5.89
CA LYS A 37 0.10 7.21 6.68
C LYS A 37 -0.70 6.01 6.18
N ASN A 38 -0.85 5.88 4.87
CA ASN A 38 -1.60 4.78 4.26
C ASN A 38 -0.90 3.43 4.48
N ILE A 39 0.43 3.37 4.37
CA ILE A 39 1.21 2.17 4.71
C ILE A 39 1.08 1.83 6.19
N SER A 40 1.23 2.82 7.09
CA SER A 40 1.11 2.60 8.52
C SER A 40 -0.29 2.12 8.91
N PHE A 41 -1.34 2.65 8.28
CA PHE A 41 -2.71 2.19 8.52
C PHE A 41 -2.88 0.69 8.23
N LEU A 42 -2.36 0.19 7.10
CA LEU A 42 -2.41 -1.25 6.80
C LEU A 42 -1.56 -2.08 7.78
N LYS A 43 -0.40 -1.56 8.22
CA LYS A 43 0.43 -2.20 9.25
C LYS A 43 -0.31 -2.30 10.58
N ASP A 44 -0.98 -1.23 11.00
CA ASP A 44 -1.75 -1.17 12.24
C ASP A 44 -3.02 -2.05 12.19
N LEU A 45 -3.57 -2.23 10.98
CA LEU A 45 -4.58 -3.25 10.74
C LEU A 45 -4.04 -4.68 10.87
N GLY A 46 -2.73 -4.91 10.85
CA GLY A 46 -2.14 -6.25 10.95
C GLY A 46 -2.09 -6.99 9.61
N VAL A 47 -2.16 -6.25 8.50
CA VAL A 47 -1.93 -6.81 7.17
C VAL A 47 -0.45 -7.20 7.05
N SER A 48 -0.17 -8.44 6.72
CA SER A 48 1.21 -8.98 6.66
C SER A 48 1.83 -8.93 5.27
N ASN A 49 1.02 -8.85 4.20
CA ASN A 49 1.43 -8.88 2.80
C ASN A 49 1.44 -7.50 2.12
N ILE A 50 1.79 -6.45 2.88
CA ILE A 50 1.72 -5.05 2.43
C ILE A 50 2.66 -4.78 1.25
N ASP A 51 3.82 -5.43 1.21
CA ASP A 51 4.74 -5.37 0.07
C ASP A 51 4.04 -5.77 -1.23
N ASN A 52 3.25 -6.84 -1.19
CA ASN A 52 2.54 -7.33 -2.36
C ASN A 52 1.36 -6.42 -2.73
N ILE A 53 0.64 -5.88 -1.74
CA ILE A 53 -0.39 -4.86 -1.97
C ILE A 53 0.22 -3.63 -2.65
N PHE A 54 1.33 -3.13 -2.11
CA PHE A 54 1.99 -1.92 -2.61
C PHE A 54 2.52 -2.11 -4.03
N LYS A 55 3.08 -3.29 -4.36
CA LYS A 55 3.55 -3.60 -5.73
C LYS A 55 2.43 -3.59 -6.77
N ASN A 56 1.23 -4.04 -6.39
CA ASN A 56 0.09 -4.18 -7.32
C ASN A 56 -0.82 -2.94 -7.34
N TYR A 57 -0.88 -2.17 -6.25
CA TYR A 57 -1.80 -1.04 -6.08
C TYR A 57 -1.11 0.18 -5.48
N TYR A 58 0.10 0.51 -5.93
CA TYR A 58 0.88 1.65 -5.42
C TYR A 58 0.14 2.99 -5.53
N ASP A 59 -0.73 3.13 -6.55
CA ASP A 59 -1.56 4.30 -6.82
C ASP A 59 -2.59 4.55 -5.71
N MET A 60 -3.14 3.49 -5.13
CA MET A 60 -4.07 3.60 -4.01
C MET A 60 -3.43 4.29 -2.79
N PHE A 61 -2.11 4.16 -2.63
CA PHE A 61 -1.39 4.80 -1.52
C PHE A 61 -1.22 6.30 -1.71
N LEU A 62 -1.56 6.86 -2.86
CA LEU A 62 -1.63 8.30 -3.12
C LEU A 62 -3.01 8.90 -2.78
N MET A 63 -3.99 8.08 -2.37
CA MET A 63 -5.32 8.55 -1.97
C MET A 63 -5.29 9.30 -0.63
N ASP A 64 -6.26 10.20 -0.44
CA ASP A 64 -6.48 10.85 0.86
C ASP A 64 -6.60 9.79 1.98
N PRO A 65 -5.89 9.94 3.11
CA PRO A 65 -5.89 8.93 4.17
C PRO A 65 -7.27 8.64 4.77
N GLY A 66 -8.18 9.61 4.78
CA GLY A 66 -9.56 9.41 5.21
C GLY A 66 -10.28 8.44 4.30
N LEU A 67 -10.30 8.75 2.99
CA LEU A 67 -10.91 7.88 1.97
C LEU A 67 -10.26 6.50 1.92
N PHE A 68 -8.92 6.44 2.04
CA PHE A 68 -8.18 5.19 2.13
C PHE A 68 -8.69 4.35 3.30
N SER A 69 -8.73 4.92 4.50
CA SER A 69 -9.19 4.19 5.69
C SER A 69 -10.65 3.75 5.59
N GLU A 70 -11.53 4.55 4.98
CA GLU A 70 -12.93 4.21 4.77
C GLU A 70 -13.11 2.97 3.88
N ILE A 71 -12.31 2.82 2.81
CA ILE A 71 -12.34 1.64 1.93
C ILE A 71 -12.13 0.35 2.73
N PHE A 72 -11.15 0.34 3.64
CA PHE A 72 -10.83 -0.84 4.44
C PHE A 72 -11.76 -1.01 5.66
N ASN A 73 -12.23 0.08 6.27
CA ASN A 73 -13.09 0.03 7.44
C ASN A 73 -14.54 -0.38 7.15
N LYS A 74 -14.95 -0.50 5.87
CA LYS A 74 -16.25 -1.07 5.48
C LYS A 74 -16.41 -2.55 5.85
N TYR A 75 -15.30 -3.24 6.10
CA TYR A 75 -15.26 -4.68 6.35
C TYR A 75 -14.78 -4.96 7.77
N ASP A 76 -15.26 -6.06 8.35
CA ASP A 76 -14.70 -6.57 9.60
C ASP A 76 -13.20 -6.81 9.44
N LYS A 77 -12.41 -6.31 10.39
CA LYS A 77 -10.95 -6.32 10.34
C LYS A 77 -10.37 -7.70 10.03
N GLU A 78 -10.87 -8.75 10.69
CA GLU A 78 -10.40 -10.13 10.49
C GLU A 78 -10.74 -10.67 9.10
N ASP A 79 -11.97 -10.44 8.62
CA ASP A 79 -12.43 -10.87 7.30
C ASP A 79 -11.64 -10.14 6.19
N LEU A 80 -11.40 -8.85 6.35
CA LEU A 80 -10.58 -8.06 5.44
C LEU A 80 -9.15 -8.61 5.35
N ILE A 81 -8.50 -8.87 6.48
CA ILE A 81 -7.13 -9.41 6.51
C ILE A 81 -7.09 -10.78 5.83
N GLU A 82 -8.07 -11.65 6.11
CA GLU A 82 -8.16 -12.97 5.48
C GLU A 82 -8.31 -12.87 3.97
N LYS A 83 -9.16 -11.94 3.51
CA LYS A 83 -9.39 -11.68 2.08
C LYS A 83 -8.16 -11.10 1.40
N LEU A 84 -7.51 -10.09 1.98
CA LEU A 84 -6.29 -9.49 1.44
C LEU A 84 -5.14 -10.49 1.38
N ASN A 85 -5.04 -11.40 2.36
CA ASN A 85 -4.02 -12.45 2.35
C ASN A 85 -4.30 -13.54 1.31
N LYS A 86 -5.57 -13.87 1.06
CA LYS A 86 -5.97 -14.90 0.08
C LYS A 86 -5.97 -14.40 -1.36
N ASN A 87 -6.48 -13.19 -1.60
CA ASN A 87 -6.62 -12.65 -2.94
C ASN A 87 -6.57 -11.12 -2.93
N LEU A 88 -5.48 -10.59 -3.50
CA LEU A 88 -5.25 -9.16 -3.65
C LEU A 88 -6.23 -8.47 -4.60
N THR A 89 -6.90 -9.18 -5.52
CA THR A 89 -7.87 -8.57 -6.45
C THR A 89 -9.12 -8.06 -5.75
N ILE A 90 -9.35 -8.42 -4.48
CA ILE A 90 -10.49 -7.91 -3.74
C ILE A 90 -10.41 -6.40 -3.51
N ILE A 91 -9.21 -5.79 -3.57
CA ILE A 91 -9.03 -4.35 -3.44
C ILE A 91 -9.86 -3.58 -4.47
N GLU A 92 -10.03 -4.12 -5.68
CA GLU A 92 -10.88 -3.53 -6.72
C GLU A 92 -12.39 -3.56 -6.39
N HIS A 93 -12.77 -4.27 -5.33
CA HIS A 93 -14.16 -4.47 -4.88
C HIS A 93 -14.46 -3.85 -3.50
N LEU A 94 -13.49 -3.16 -2.87
CA LEU A 94 -13.67 -2.46 -1.59
C LEU A 94 -14.25 -1.05 -1.79
#